data_AF-A0A3L7W715-F1
#
_entry.id   AF-A0A3L7W715-F1
#
_cell.length_a   1.000
_cell.length_b   1.000
_cell.length_c   1.000
_cell.angle_alpha   90.00
_cell.angle_beta   90.00
_cell.angle_gamma   90.00
#
_symmetry.space_group_name_H-M   'P 1'
#
loop_
_entity.id
_entity.type
_entity.pdbx_description
1 polymer ?
#
loop_
_entity_poly.entity_id
_entity_poly.type
_entity_poly.pdbx_seq_one_letter_code
_entity_poly.pdbx_strand_id
1 'polypeptide(L)'
;MMNRRTLLLLAIAFTALIQARLLTEIGLETVINLPLFVLLLLGSARRRGTLVAGALIAGLLTDALLWRPLGQSAFTLIVAVLLTTSIRGDMDAGWARRSVAAIAGYAAAAGVLVVTSSMLGIDTTGVAPGGPERLALNIALLTLGSVVGARRRAQQLRERPLDDRLS
;
A
#
# COMPACT_ATOMS: atom_id res chain seq x y z
N MET A 1 14.00 -11.30 21.25
CA MET A 1 12.71 -11.47 20.54
C MET A 1 12.43 -10.21 19.74
N MET A 2 12.13 -10.30 18.44
CA MET A 2 11.96 -9.12 17.58
C MET A 2 10.57 -8.50 17.76
N ASN A 3 10.50 -7.19 17.98
CA ASN A 3 9.23 -6.48 18.18
C ASN A 3 8.37 -6.53 16.89
N ARG A 4 7.05 -6.72 17.05
CA ARG A 4 6.08 -6.77 15.93
C ARG A 4 6.15 -5.56 15.01
N ARG A 5 6.52 -4.39 15.54
CA ARG A 5 6.71 -3.16 14.73
C ARG A 5 7.92 -3.26 13.81
N THR A 6 9.03 -3.81 14.32
CA THR A 6 10.27 -4.01 13.55
C THR A 6 10.07 -5.03 12.44
N LEU A 7 9.36 -6.12 12.72
CA LEU A 7 8.98 -7.12 11.70
C LEU A 7 8.14 -6.52 10.57
N LEU A 8 7.21 -5.61 10.90
CA LEU A 8 6.40 -4.92 9.88
C LEU A 8 7.23 -4.01 8.99
N LEU A 9 8.13 -3.22 9.58
CA LEU A 9 9.03 -2.36 8.80
C LEU A 9 9.94 -3.20 7.89
N LEU A 10 10.46 -4.32 8.41
CA LEU A 10 11.26 -5.25 7.62
C LEU A 10 10.46 -5.83 6.45
N ALA A 11 9.22 -6.26 6.69
CA ALA A 11 8.35 -6.79 5.64
C ALA A 11 8.05 -5.74 4.56
N ILE A 12 7.79 -4.49 4.95
CA ILE A 12 7.58 -3.37 4.01
C ILE A 12 8.85 -3.09 3.20
N ALA A 13 10.03 -3.06 3.82
CA ALA A 13 11.29 -2.92 3.10
C ALA A 13 11.54 -4.09 2.14
N PHE A 14 11.21 -5.32 2.55
CA PHE A 14 11.35 -6.51 1.71
C PHE A 14 10.45 -6.46 0.48
N THR A 15 9.26 -5.86 0.58
CA THR A 15 8.38 -5.68 -0.59
C THR A 15 8.98 -4.72 -1.62
N ALA A 16 9.73 -3.70 -1.19
CA ALA A 16 10.45 -2.82 -2.11
C ALA A 16 11.61 -3.53 -2.80
N LEU A 17 12.33 -4.40 -2.06
CA LEU A 17 13.37 -5.25 -2.64
C LEU A 17 12.82 -6.25 -3.66
N ILE A 18 11.71 -6.93 -3.35
CA ILE A 18 11.05 -7.83 -4.30
C ILE A 18 10.56 -7.06 -5.52
N GLN A 19 9.98 -5.86 -5.34
CA GLN A 19 9.55 -5.02 -6.44
C GLN A 19 10.72 -4.71 -7.39
N ALA A 20 11.84 -4.21 -6.84
CA ALA A 20 12.96 -3.71 -7.62
C ALA A 20 13.85 -4.81 -8.23
N ARG A 21 13.77 -6.05 -7.73
CA ARG A 21 14.53 -7.18 -8.26
C ARG A 21 13.66 -8.12 -9.07
N LEU A 22 12.58 -8.61 -8.46
CA LEU A 22 11.76 -9.67 -9.06
C LEU A 22 10.77 -9.12 -10.10
N LEU A 23 10.05 -8.02 -9.81
CA LEU A 23 9.05 -7.50 -10.75
C LEU A 23 9.67 -6.73 -11.91
N THR A 24 10.81 -6.08 -11.69
CA THR A 24 11.59 -5.46 -12.77
C THR A 24 12.06 -6.50 -13.77
N GLU A 25 12.58 -7.65 -13.31
CA GLU A 25 13.05 -8.74 -14.19
C GLU A 25 11.94 -9.36 -15.04
N ILE A 26 10.70 -9.42 -14.53
CA ILE A 26 9.55 -10.01 -15.23
C ILE A 26 8.75 -8.94 -15.99
N GLY A 27 9.15 -7.66 -15.94
CA GLY A 27 8.44 -6.54 -16.59
C GLY A 27 7.08 -6.18 -15.96
N LEU A 28 6.75 -6.74 -14.79
CA LEU A 28 5.51 -6.44 -14.05
C LEU A 28 5.63 -5.21 -13.14
N GLU A 29 6.80 -4.59 -13.07
CA GLU A 29 7.05 -3.40 -12.23
C GLU A 29 6.13 -2.22 -12.54
N THR A 30 5.61 -2.17 -13.77
CA THR A 30 4.60 -1.21 -14.18
C THR A 30 3.22 -1.67 -13.71
N VAL A 31 2.90 -2.95 -13.79
CA VAL A 31 1.55 -3.47 -13.52
C VAL A 31 1.16 -3.37 -12.04
N ILE A 32 2.05 -3.73 -11.12
CA ILE A 32 1.74 -3.83 -9.68
C ILE A 32 2.81 -3.10 -8.88
N ASN A 33 2.40 -2.23 -7.95
CA ASN A 33 3.30 -1.63 -6.97
C ASN A 33 3.12 -2.35 -5.62
N LEU A 34 4.00 -3.32 -5.34
CA LEU A 34 3.94 -4.16 -4.13
C LEU A 34 4.03 -3.38 -2.82
N PRO A 35 4.99 -2.45 -2.61
CA PRO A 35 5.05 -1.63 -1.40
C PRO A 35 3.74 -0.90 -1.15
N LEU A 36 3.19 -0.29 -2.20
CA LEU A 36 1.93 0.43 -2.13
C LEU A 36 0.77 -0.52 -1.77
N PHE A 37 0.66 -1.66 -2.45
CA PHE A 37 -0.39 -2.65 -2.20
C PHE A 37 -0.40 -3.14 -0.74
N VAL A 38 0.78 -3.47 -0.21
CA VAL A 38 0.96 -3.94 1.17
C VAL A 38 0.60 -2.84 2.16
N LEU A 39 1.07 -1.62 1.94
CA LEU A 39 0.76 -0.46 2.80
C LEU A 39 -0.74 -0.14 2.83
N LEU A 40 -1.43 -0.22 1.70
CA LEU A 40 -2.87 0.02 1.60
C LEU A 40 -3.68 -1.04 2.35
N LEU A 41 -3.32 -2.32 2.20
CA LEU A 41 -4.00 -3.42 2.90
C LEU A 41 -3.79 -3.34 4.42
N LEU A 42 -2.57 -3.04 4.85
CA LEU A 42 -2.19 -2.90 6.27
C LEU A 42 -2.59 -1.56 6.88
N GLY A 43 -3.04 -0.59 6.06
CA GLY A 43 -3.43 0.76 6.47
C GLY A 43 -4.34 0.75 7.69
N SER A 44 -3.93 1.38 8.80
CA SER A 44 -4.77 1.50 10.00
C SER A 44 -4.38 2.76 10.77
N ALA A 45 -5.38 3.50 11.27
CA ALA A 45 -5.16 4.73 12.02
C ALA A 45 -4.25 4.52 13.26
N ARG A 46 -4.47 3.45 14.04
CA ARG A 46 -3.59 3.08 15.19
C ARG A 46 -2.12 2.85 14.84
N ARG A 47 -1.81 2.52 13.58
CA ARG A 47 -0.43 2.22 13.11
C ARG A 47 0.07 3.27 12.13
N ARG A 48 -0.61 4.42 12.01
CA ARG A 48 -0.30 5.46 11.01
C ARG A 48 1.16 5.87 11.07
N GLY A 49 1.71 6.16 12.26
CA GLY A 49 3.13 6.52 12.41
C GLY A 49 4.10 5.45 11.89
N THR A 50 3.87 4.18 12.23
CA THR A 50 4.70 3.07 11.73
C THR A 50 4.56 2.83 10.23
N LEU A 51 3.37 3.07 9.67
CA LEU A 51 3.12 2.91 8.24
C LEU A 51 3.74 4.05 7.43
N VAL A 52 3.74 5.28 7.95
CA VAL A 52 4.43 6.42 7.34
C VAL A 52 5.94 6.19 7.35
N ALA A 53 6.51 5.71 8.46
CA ALA A 53 7.92 5.33 8.51
C ALA A 53 8.25 4.21 7.51
N GLY A 54 7.39 3.19 7.41
CA GLY A 54 7.53 2.13 6.40
C GLY A 54 7.43 2.64 4.97
N ALA A 55 6.51 3.57 4.69
CA ALA A 55 6.35 4.21 3.39
C ALA A 55 7.58 5.03 2.99
N LEU A 56 8.15 5.78 3.93
CA LEU A 56 9.39 6.52 3.72
C LEU A 56 10.54 5.56 3.38
N ILE A 57 10.76 4.52 4.20
CA ILE A 57 11.84 3.54 4.00
C ILE A 57 11.67 2.82 2.66
N ALA A 58 10.50 2.26 2.39
CA ALA A 58 10.24 1.56 1.13
C ALA A 58 10.36 2.48 -0.08
N GLY A 59 9.88 3.72 0.03
CA GLY A 59 9.97 4.70 -1.04
C GLY A 59 11.40 5.09 -1.37
N LEU A 60 12.21 5.42 -0.36
CA LEU A 60 13.62 5.73 -0.55
C LEU A 60 14.42 4.53 -1.10
N LEU A 61 14.14 3.32 -0.61
CA LEU A 61 14.71 2.09 -1.17
C LEU A 61 14.33 1.90 -2.64
N THR A 62 13.06 2.12 -2.98
CA THR A 62 12.58 2.00 -4.37
C THR A 62 13.24 3.03 -5.27
N ASP A 63 13.35 4.28 -4.80
CA ASP A 63 13.99 5.34 -5.57
C ASP A 63 15.48 5.04 -5.81
N ALA A 64 16.19 4.58 -4.78
CA ALA A 64 17.60 4.21 -4.88
C ALA A 64 17.84 2.97 -5.77
N LEU A 65 17.01 1.93 -5.65
CA LEU A 65 17.19 0.67 -6.37
C LEU A 65 16.80 0.78 -7.86
N LEU A 66 15.80 1.61 -8.18
CA LEU A 66 15.29 1.79 -9.54
C LEU A 66 15.84 3.05 -10.23
N TRP A 67 16.83 3.72 -9.63
CA TRP A 67 17.42 4.95 -10.16
C TRP A 67 16.38 6.03 -10.48
N ARG A 68 15.32 6.11 -9.67
CA ARG A 68 14.26 7.12 -9.80
C ARG A 68 14.65 8.38 -9.03
N PRO A 69 14.00 9.53 -9.32
CA PRO A 69 14.19 10.74 -8.55
C PRO A 69 13.99 10.49 -7.06
N LEU A 70 15.04 10.73 -6.27
CA LEU A 70 15.04 10.49 -4.83
C LEU A 70 13.90 11.27 -4.17
N GLY A 71 13.02 10.53 -3.48
CA GLY A 71 11.89 11.09 -2.76
C GLY A 71 10.57 11.03 -3.52
N GLN A 72 10.55 10.72 -4.83
CA GLN A 72 9.31 10.63 -5.59
C GLN A 72 8.45 9.44 -5.13
N SER A 73 9.03 8.25 -4.99
CA SER A 73 8.30 7.08 -4.50
C SER A 73 7.98 7.23 -3.01
N ALA A 74 8.87 7.82 -2.21
CA ALA A 74 8.61 8.09 -0.80
C ALA A 74 7.41 9.02 -0.60
N PHE A 75 7.35 10.14 -1.33
CA PHE A 75 6.23 11.06 -1.28
C PHE A 75 4.92 10.39 -1.71
N THR A 76 4.96 9.65 -2.81
CA THR A 76 3.81 8.88 -3.33
C THR A 76 3.24 7.92 -2.30
N LEU A 77 4.10 7.10 -1.67
CA LEU A 77 3.69 6.11 -0.67
C LEU A 77 3.17 6.78 0.61
N ILE A 78 3.77 7.89 1.04
CA ILE A 78 3.30 8.65 2.21
C ILE A 78 1.90 9.19 1.97
N VAL A 79 1.66 9.86 0.84
CA VAL A 79 0.32 10.40 0.52
C VAL A 79 -0.72 9.28 0.47
N ALA A 80 -0.39 8.15 -0.15
CA ALA A 80 -1.25 6.97 -0.20
C ALA A 80 -1.63 6.47 1.20
N VAL A 81 -0.65 6.34 2.09
CA VAL A 81 -0.85 5.90 3.49
C VAL A 81 -1.69 6.90 4.27
N LEU A 82 -1.40 8.20 4.14
CA LEU A 82 -2.14 9.25 4.85
C LEU A 82 -3.62 9.26 4.44
N LEU A 83 -3.92 9.19 3.14
CA LEU A 83 -5.30 9.19 2.65
C LEU A 83 -6.04 7.89 3.01
N THR A 84 -5.36 6.75 2.90
CA THR A 84 -5.96 5.46 3.27
C THR A 84 -6.29 5.42 4.76
N THR A 85 -5.37 5.88 5.60
CA THR A 85 -5.58 5.89 7.05
C THR A 85 -6.62 6.90 7.50
N SER A 86 -6.75 8.04 6.82
CA SER A 86 -7.80 9.03 7.11
C SER A 86 -9.20 8.52 6.76
N ILE A 87 -9.38 7.89 5.59
CA ILE A 87 -10.68 7.37 5.15
C ILE A 87 -11.10 6.15 5.99
N ARG A 88 -10.12 5.28 6.31
CA ARG A 88 -10.39 4.06 7.08
C ARG A 88 -10.75 4.36 8.54
N GLY A 89 -10.16 5.39 9.14
CA GLY A 89 -10.43 5.80 10.52
C GLY A 89 -10.02 4.78 11.58
N ASP A 90 -10.43 5.00 12.83
CA ASP A 90 -10.03 4.20 14.01
C ASP A 90 -10.90 2.96 14.28
N MET A 91 -12.01 2.81 13.56
CA MET A 91 -13.01 1.77 13.85
C MET A 91 -12.88 0.54 12.95
N ASP A 92 -13.51 -0.57 13.36
CA ASP A 92 -13.67 -1.82 12.64
C ASP A 92 -14.46 -1.65 11.32
N ALA A 93 -13.86 -0.92 10.39
CA ALA A 93 -14.38 -0.71 9.05
C ALA A 93 -14.62 -2.08 8.40
N GLY A 94 -15.88 -2.36 8.04
CA GLY A 94 -16.27 -3.50 7.22
C GLY A 94 -15.50 -3.54 5.89
N TRP A 95 -15.54 -4.68 5.20
CA TRP A 95 -14.77 -4.90 3.98
C TRP A 95 -14.93 -3.75 2.97
N ALA A 96 -16.16 -3.25 2.77
CA ALA A 96 -16.46 -2.18 1.83
C ALA A 96 -15.68 -0.88 2.12
N ARG A 97 -15.66 -0.43 3.39
CA ARG A 97 -14.92 0.79 3.77
C ARG A 97 -13.41 0.59 3.67
N ARG A 98 -12.90 -0.63 3.87
CA ARG A 98 -11.49 -0.96 3.63
C ARG A 98 -11.14 -0.91 2.15
N SER A 99 -12.03 -1.40 1.28
CA SER A 99 -11.87 -1.31 -0.17
C SER A 99 -11.85 0.15 -0.62
N VAL A 100 -12.80 0.98 -0.18
CA VAL A 100 -12.87 2.40 -0.53
C VAL A 100 -11.61 3.15 -0.08
N ALA A 101 -11.16 2.92 1.16
CA ALA A 101 -9.93 3.54 1.65
C ALA A 101 -8.70 3.14 0.81
N ALA A 102 -8.59 1.86 0.43
CA ALA A 102 -7.49 1.37 -0.39
C ALA A 102 -7.54 1.94 -1.82
N ILE A 103 -8.73 1.98 -2.44
CA ILE A 103 -8.92 2.55 -3.78
C ILE A 103 -8.58 4.04 -3.79
N ALA A 104 -9.05 4.78 -2.79
CA ALA A 104 -8.74 6.20 -2.68
C ALA A 104 -7.24 6.46 -2.48
N GLY A 105 -6.58 5.68 -1.62
CA GLY A 105 -5.13 5.74 -1.44
C GLY A 105 -4.34 5.43 -2.72
N TYR A 106 -4.79 4.43 -3.49
CA TYR A 106 -4.21 4.10 -4.79
C TYR A 106 -4.40 5.23 -5.81
N ALA A 107 -5.61 5.79 -5.90
CA ALA A 107 -5.91 6.90 -6.80
C ALA A 107 -5.08 8.15 -6.47
N ALA A 108 -4.89 8.45 -5.19
CA ALA A 108 -4.04 9.56 -4.76
C ALA A 108 -2.57 9.36 -5.11
N ALA A 109 -2.05 8.14 -4.94
CA ALA A 109 -0.71 7.80 -5.36
C ALA A 109 -0.53 7.97 -6.88
N ALA A 110 -1.50 7.52 -7.67
CA ALA A 110 -1.49 7.71 -9.12
C ALA A 110 -1.49 9.21 -9.48
N GLY A 111 -2.33 10.01 -8.82
CA GLY A 111 -2.36 11.47 -9.00
C GLY A 111 -1.03 12.14 -8.64
N VAL A 112 -0.40 11.75 -7.54
CA VAL A 112 0.92 12.26 -7.13
C VAL A 112 1.98 11.92 -8.17
N LEU A 113 1.99 10.70 -8.70
CA LEU A 113 2.91 10.31 -9.76
C LEU A 113 2.70 11.16 -11.02
N VAL A 114 1.46 11.35 -11.47
CA VAL A 114 1.10 12.20 -12.63
C VAL A 114 1.61 13.63 -12.44
N VAL A 115 1.37 14.22 -11.28
CA VAL A 115 1.81 15.59 -11.01
C VAL A 115 3.34 15.69 -10.93
N THR A 116 3.98 14.80 -10.16
CA THR A 116 5.45 14.87 -9.93
C THR A 116 6.24 14.61 -11.21
N SER A 117 5.84 13.63 -12.01
CA SER A 117 6.46 13.36 -13.32
C SER A 117 6.34 14.53 -14.28
N SER A 118 5.15 15.13 -14.39
CA SER A 118 4.89 16.30 -15.24
C SER A 118 5.76 17.49 -14.82
N MET A 119 5.93 17.71 -13.51
CA MET A 119 6.77 18.78 -12.96
C MET A 119 8.26 18.54 -13.16
N LEU A 120 8.70 17.27 -13.17
CA LEU A 120 10.10 16.90 -13.37
C LEU A 120 10.50 16.87 -14.85
N GLY A 121 9.56 17.11 -15.78
CA GLY A 121 9.80 16.96 -17.22
C GLY A 121 10.15 15.52 -17.61
N ILE A 122 9.81 14.56 -16.75
CA ILE A 122 10.05 13.14 -16.97
C ILE A 122 8.74 12.58 -17.51
N ASP A 123 8.72 12.18 -18.78
CA ASP A 123 7.64 11.38 -19.37
C ASP A 123 7.59 10.01 -18.69
N THR A 124 7.01 9.97 -17.50
CA THR A 124 6.80 8.73 -16.74
C THR A 124 5.34 8.44 -16.51
N THR A 125 4.42 9.26 -17.03
CA THR A 125 3.01 9.12 -16.65
C THR A 125 2.02 8.83 -17.75
N GLY A 126 1.32 7.72 -17.50
CA GLY A 126 -0.12 7.66 -17.65
C GLY A 126 -0.60 6.72 -18.75
N VAL A 127 0.18 6.58 -19.82
CA VAL A 127 -0.26 5.89 -21.05
C VAL A 127 0.80 4.92 -21.56
N ALA A 128 1.41 4.14 -20.66
CA ALA A 128 1.96 2.87 -21.11
C ALA A 128 0.77 1.99 -21.60
N PRO A 129 0.92 1.21 -22.69
CA PRO A 129 -0.12 0.28 -23.12
C PRO A 129 -0.66 -0.52 -21.92
N GLY A 130 -1.99 -0.56 -21.74
CA GLY A 130 -2.65 -1.25 -20.62
C GLY A 130 -2.91 -0.41 -19.35
N GLY A 131 -2.79 0.92 -19.38
CA GLY A 131 -3.15 1.81 -18.25
C GLY A 131 -4.49 1.51 -17.54
N PRO A 132 -5.64 1.43 -18.26
CA PRO A 132 -6.92 1.10 -17.65
C PRO A 132 -7.01 -0.34 -17.11
N GLU A 133 -6.35 -1.30 -17.77
CA GLU A 133 -6.30 -2.70 -17.33
C GLU A 133 -5.49 -2.84 -16.03
N ARG A 134 -4.38 -2.11 -15.91
CA ARG A 134 -3.58 -2.01 -14.69
C ARG A 134 -4.38 -1.41 -13.54
N LEU A 135 -5.14 -0.35 -13.82
CA LEU A 135 -6.02 0.26 -12.83
C LEU A 135 -7.08 -0.74 -12.34
N ALA A 136 -7.75 -1.42 -13.28
CA ALA A 136 -8.75 -2.44 -12.98
C ALA A 136 -8.18 -3.61 -12.17
N LEU A 137 -7.00 -4.11 -12.53
CA LEU A 137 -6.28 -5.17 -11.81
C LEU A 137 -5.95 -4.75 -10.37
N ASN A 138 -5.37 -3.56 -10.18
CA ASN A 138 -5.02 -3.09 -8.83
C ASN A 138 -6.27 -2.87 -7.98
N ILE A 139 -7.34 -2.29 -8.54
CA ILE A 139 -8.61 -2.12 -7.84
C ILE A 139 -9.17 -3.50 -7.44
N ALA A 140 -9.22 -4.45 -8.37
CA ALA A 140 -9.72 -5.81 -8.13
C ALA A 140 -8.93 -6.51 -7.01
N LEU A 141 -7.60 -6.47 -7.07
CA LEU A 141 -6.72 -7.05 -6.05
C LEU A 141 -6.91 -6.39 -4.68
N LEU A 142 -7.07 -5.06 -4.62
CA LEU A 142 -7.30 -4.34 -3.37
C LEU A 142 -8.66 -4.70 -2.76
N THR A 143 -9.71 -4.79 -3.58
CA THR A 143 -11.03 -5.28 -3.14
C THR A 143 -10.93 -6.71 -2.61
N LEU A 144 -10.34 -7.64 -3.36
CA LEU A 144 -10.19 -9.03 -2.93
C LEU A 144 -9.40 -9.15 -1.63
N GLY A 145 -8.23 -8.49 -1.54
CA GLY A 145 -7.41 -8.48 -0.34
C GLY A 145 -8.15 -7.90 0.87
N SER A 146 -8.94 -6.85 0.67
CA SER A 146 -9.75 -6.26 1.74
C SER A 146 -10.87 -7.20 2.24
N VAL A 147 -11.50 -7.95 1.33
CA VAL A 147 -12.55 -8.94 1.64
C VAL A 147 -11.96 -10.14 2.37
N VAL A 148 -10.87 -10.72 1.86
CA VAL A 148 -10.18 -11.86 2.50
C VAL A 148 -9.68 -11.47 3.89
N GLY A 149 -9.07 -10.29 4.02
CA GLY A 149 -8.62 -9.77 5.31
C GLY A 149 -9.75 -9.48 6.30
N ALA A 150 -10.93 -9.10 5.83
CA ALA A 150 -12.13 -8.96 6.67
C ALA A 150 -12.68 -10.32 7.13
N ARG A 151 -12.77 -11.30 6.23
CA ARG A 151 -13.24 -12.67 6.56
C ARG A 151 -12.33 -13.35 7.58
N ARG A 152 -11.01 -13.28 7.42
CA ARG A 152 -10.06 -13.83 8.40
C ARG A 152 -10.21 -13.20 9.79
N ARG A 153 -10.38 -11.88 9.88
CA ARG A 153 -10.63 -11.22 11.18
C ARG A 153 -11.95 -11.66 11.81
N ALA A 154 -13.00 -11.82 11.00
CA ALA A 154 -14.28 -12.32 11.50
C ALA A 154 -14.17 -13.76 12.04
N GLN A 155 -13.38 -14.63 11.40
CA GLN A 155 -13.09 -15.97 11.89
C GLN A 155 -12.32 -15.94 13.23
N GLN A 156 -11.27 -15.11 13.32
CA GLN A 156 -10.49 -14.95 14.56
C GLN A 156 -11.32 -14.44 15.74
N LEU A 157 -12.32 -13.58 15.51
CA LEU A 157 -13.23 -13.12 16.56
C LEU A 157 -14.23 -14.21 16.97
N ARG A 158 -14.65 -15.06 16.04
CA ARG A 158 -15.53 -16.22 16.33
C ARG A 158 -14.84 -17.27 17.19
N GLU A 159 -13.55 -17.49 16.96
CA GLU A 159 -12.71 -18.46 17.68
C GLU A 159 -12.23 -17.96 19.06
N ARG A 160 -12.44 -16.68 19.40
CA ARG A 160 -12.14 -16.18 20.75
C ARG A 160 -13.13 -16.73 21.78
N PRO A 161 -12.65 -17.34 22.89
CA PRO A 161 -13.50 -17.82 23.97
C PRO A 161 -14.35 -16.68 24.55
N LEU A 162 -15.57 -17.02 24.98
CA LEU A 162 -16.63 -16.08 25.37
C LEU A 162 -16.24 -15.13 26.53
N ASP A 163 -15.27 -15.52 27.36
CA ASP A 163 -14.86 -14.75 28.54
C ASP A 163 -14.21 -13.40 28.18
N ASP A 164 -13.57 -13.29 27.01
CA ASP A 164 -12.95 -12.04 26.52
C ASP A 164 -13.93 -11.10 25.80
N ARG A 165 -15.20 -11.49 25.60
CA ARG A 165 -16.18 -10.69 24.86
C ARG A 165 -16.92 -9.67 25.72
N LEU A 166 -16.78 -9.75 27.05
CA LEU A 166 -17.52 -8.95 28.03
C LEU A 166 -16.63 -8.04 28.91
N SER A 167 -15.32 -7.94 28.61
CA SER A 167 -14.39 -7.02 29.32
C SER A 167 -13.95 -5.83 28.47
#